data_AF-A0A2V8HB49-F1
#
_entry.id   AF-A0A2V8HB49-F1
#
_cell.length_a   1.000
_cell.length_b   1.000
_cell.length_c   1.000
_cell.angle_alpha   90.00
_cell.angle_beta   90.00
_cell.angle_gamma   90.00
#
_symmetry.space_group_name_H-M   'P 1'
#
loop_
_entity.id
_entity.type
_entity.pdbx_description
1 polymer ?
#
loop_
_entity_poly.entity_id
_entity_poly.type
_entity_poly.pdbx_seq_one_letter_code
_entity_poly.pdbx_strand_id
1 'polypeptide(L)'
;MTGVSSSLVEDFFGTRKVHIVVDNTTTFSDGVHTHVFENTGDWYEEVYWARIFGGLHFHHSLEDGGSLGRNVAASVFEHHFRPTRHEDGDDER
;
A
#
# COMPACT_ATOMS: atom_id res chain seq x y z
N MET A 1 -6.09 3.31 5.58
CA MET A 1 -5.99 2.04 4.84
C MET A 1 -5.01 2.16 3.68
N THR A 2 -5.35 2.82 2.56
CA THR A 2 -4.48 2.86 1.36
C THR A 2 -3.04 3.34 1.60
N GLY A 3 -2.81 4.33 2.46
CA GLY A 3 -1.46 4.76 2.79
C GLY A 3 -0.60 3.72 3.52
N VAL A 4 -1.20 2.78 4.26
CA VAL A 4 -0.48 1.65 4.85
C VAL A 4 -0.14 0.65 3.76
N SER A 5 -1.14 0.27 2.94
CA SER A 5 -0.99 -0.76 1.90
C SER A 5 0.06 -0.38 0.86
N SER A 6 -0.02 0.85 0.32
CA SER A 6 0.90 1.32 -0.72
C SER A 6 2.34 1.35 -0.22
N SER A 7 2.55 1.81 1.01
CA SER A 7 3.87 1.93 1.63
C SER A 7 4.44 0.56 1.99
N LEU A 8 3.62 -0.34 2.55
CA LEU A 8 4.07 -1.68 2.91
C LEU A 8 4.44 -2.49 1.65
N VAL A 9 3.68 -2.36 0.56
CA VAL A 9 4.01 -3.01 -0.72
C VAL A 9 5.30 -2.43 -1.29
N GLU A 10 5.50 -1.11 -1.24
CA GLU A 10 6.76 -0.47 -1.62
C GLU A 10 7.94 -0.99 -0.80
N ASP A 11 7.81 -1.05 0.53
CA ASP A 11 8.86 -1.53 1.44
C ASP A 11 9.19 -3.01 1.19
N PHE A 12 8.16 -3.84 0.99
CA PHE A 12 8.32 -5.28 0.77
C PHE A 12 9.06 -5.60 -0.53
N PHE A 13 8.69 -4.95 -1.63
CA PHE A 13 9.35 -5.17 -2.92
C PHE A 13 10.61 -4.31 -3.11
N GLY A 14 10.86 -3.35 -2.21
CA GLY A 14 11.97 -2.39 -2.33
C GLY A 14 11.83 -1.45 -3.51
N THR A 15 10.62 -1.29 -4.06
CA THR A 15 10.34 -0.45 -5.23
C THR A 15 8.89 0.00 -5.26
N ARG A 16 8.66 1.20 -5.83
CA ARG A 16 7.31 1.70 -6.12
C ARG A 16 6.70 1.10 -7.38
N LYS A 17 7.52 0.56 -8.29
CA LYS A 17 7.09 0.04 -9.59
C LYS A 17 6.48 -1.35 -9.42
N VAL A 18 5.25 -1.39 -8.95
CA VAL A 18 4.49 -2.61 -8.71
C VAL A 18 3.19 -2.52 -9.50
N HIS A 19 2.96 -3.52 -10.35
CA HIS A 19 1.74 -3.64 -11.14
C HIS A 19 0.59 -4.10 -10.24
N ILE A 20 -0.36 -3.20 -9.98
CA ILE A 20 -1.48 -3.41 -9.07
C ILE A 20 -2.77 -3.41 -9.90
N VAL A 21 -3.55 -4.47 -9.77
CA VAL A 21 -4.83 -4.64 -10.45
C VAL A 21 -5.94 -4.66 -9.41
N VAL A 22 -6.93 -3.78 -9.57
CA VAL A 22 -8.09 -3.67 -8.69
C VAL A 22 -9.36 -3.95 -9.48
N ASP A 23 -9.98 -5.09 -9.19
CA ASP A 23 -11.27 -5.44 -9.76
C ASP A 23 -12.41 -4.94 -8.89
N ASN A 24 -13.35 -4.25 -9.52
CA ASN A 24 -14.58 -3.77 -8.89
C ASN A 24 -15.76 -4.57 -9.41
N THR A 25 -16.29 -5.45 -8.56
CA THR A 25 -17.39 -6.36 -8.90
C THR A 25 -18.73 -5.93 -8.30
N THR A 26 -18.75 -4.86 -7.48
CA THR A 26 -19.92 -4.50 -6.65
C THR A 26 -20.41 -3.08 -6.84
N THR A 27 -19.58 -2.17 -7.36
CA THR A 27 -19.96 -0.75 -7.51
C THR A 27 -20.79 -0.52 -8.77
N PHE A 28 -20.52 -1.28 -9.83
CA PHE A 28 -21.17 -1.12 -11.12
C PHE A 28 -22.11 -2.29 -11.38
N SER A 29 -23.28 -1.99 -11.96
CA SER A 29 -24.32 -2.99 -12.22
C SER A 29 -24.14 -3.73 -13.55
N ASP A 30 -23.22 -3.29 -14.40
CA ASP A 30 -22.97 -3.78 -15.76
C ASP A 30 -21.78 -4.74 -15.86
N GLY A 31 -21.13 -5.08 -14.75
CA GLY A 31 -20.10 -6.13 -14.71
C GLY A 31 -18.89 -5.79 -13.86
N VAL A 32 -17.79 -6.49 -14.12
CA VAL A 32 -16.49 -6.24 -13.47
C VAL A 32 -15.79 -5.08 -14.16
N HIS A 33 -15.40 -4.09 -13.37
CA HIS A 33 -14.58 -2.97 -13.85
C HIS A 33 -13.20 -3.06 -13.22
N THR A 34 -12.17 -3.15 -14.05
CA THR A 34 -10.78 -3.27 -13.61
C THR A 34 -10.08 -1.92 -13.72
N HIS A 35 -9.40 -1.52 -12.64
CA HIS A 35 -8.47 -0.39 -12.62
C HIS A 35 -7.05 -0.90 -12.38
N VAL A 36 -6.09 -0.40 -13.15
CA VAL A 36 -4.68 -0.77 -13.03
C VAL A 36 -3.86 0.43 -12.56
N PHE A 37 -2.91 0.19 -11.67
CA PHE A 37 -1.85 1.12 -11.28
C PHE A 37 -0.49 0.47 -11.54
N GLU A 38 0.44 1.21 -12.13
CA GLU A 38 1.81 0.72 -12.35
C GLU A 38 2.77 1.14 -11.22
N ASN A 39 2.27 1.92 -10.27
CA ASN A 39 3.04 2.48 -9.17
C ASN A 39 2.22 2.50 -7.87
N THR A 40 2.86 2.17 -6.74
CA THR A 40 2.23 2.25 -5.42
C THR A 40 1.85 3.69 -5.03
N GLY A 41 2.59 4.69 -5.54
CA GLY A 41 2.32 6.11 -5.37
C GLY A 41 1.03 6.53 -6.07
N ASP A 42 0.86 6.17 -7.34
CA ASP A 42 -0.34 6.48 -8.13
C ASP A 42 -1.59 5.89 -7.46
N TRP A 43 -1.48 4.66 -6.94
CA TRP A 43 -2.56 4.01 -6.19
C TRP A 43 -2.94 4.79 -4.92
N TYR A 44 -1.96 5.27 -4.15
CA TYR A 44 -2.24 6.08 -2.97
C TYR A 44 -2.83 7.45 -3.33
N GLU A 45 -2.25 8.13 -4.31
CA GLU A 45 -2.62 9.47 -4.73
C GLU A 45 -4.05 9.53 -5.29
N GLU A 46 -4.45 8.56 -6.11
CA GLU A 46 -5.81 8.52 -6.63
C GLU A 46 -6.84 8.38 -5.50
N VAL A 47 -6.60 7.47 -4.55
CA VAL A 47 -7.53 7.30 -3.41
C VAL A 47 -7.50 8.51 -2.47
N TYR A 48 -6.36 9.18 -2.34
CA TYR A 48 -6.23 10.43 -1.59
C TYR A 48 -7.15 11.50 -2.19
N TRP A 49 -7.04 11.77 -3.49
CA TRP A 49 -7.84 12.80 -4.16
C TRP A 49 -9.30 12.41 -4.30
N ALA A 50 -9.62 11.14 -4.57
CA ALA A 50 -10.99 10.65 -4.65
C ALA A 50 -11.79 10.92 -3.37
N ARG A 51 -11.14 10.81 -2.19
CA ARG A 51 -11.77 11.13 -0.90
C ARG A 51 -12.08 12.61 -0.73
N ILE A 52 -11.25 13.50 -1.28
CA ILE A 52 -11.46 14.95 -1.23
C ILE A 52 -12.56 15.34 -2.22
N PHE A 53 -12.45 14.90 -3.47
CA PHE A 53 -13.43 15.22 -4.52
C PHE A 53 -14.80 14.61 -4.25
N GLY A 54 -14.86 13.46 -3.57
CA GLY A 54 -16.10 12.87 -3.08
C GLY A 54 -16.70 13.56 -1.85
N GLY A 55 -16.02 14.57 -1.27
CA GLY A 55 -16.49 15.30 -0.09
C GLY A 55 -16.42 14.50 1.22
N LEU A 56 -15.66 13.40 1.26
CA LEU A 56 -15.59 12.48 2.40
C LEU A 56 -14.57 12.93 3.45
N HIS A 57 -13.50 13.62 3.04
CA HIS A 57 -12.41 14.03 3.94
C HIS A 57 -11.84 15.40 3.58
N PHE A 58 -11.37 16.12 4.61
CA PHE A 58 -10.57 17.34 4.45
C PHE A 58 -9.13 16.99 4.07
N HIS A 59 -8.50 17.84 3.25
CA HIS A 59 -7.12 17.69 2.76
C HIS A 59 -6.12 17.41 3.88
N HIS A 60 -6.06 18.29 4.89
CA HIS A 60 -5.12 18.14 6.03
C HIS A 60 -5.34 16.85 6.83
N SER A 61 -6.60 16.40 6.98
CA SER A 61 -6.87 15.13 7.65
C SER A 61 -6.27 13.94 6.89
N LEU A 62 -6.21 14.00 5.56
CA LEU A 62 -5.58 12.96 4.77
C LEU A 62 -4.06 13.06 4.73
N GLU A 63 -3.47 14.26 4.84
CA GLU A 63 -2.02 14.41 5.00
C GLU A 63 -1.53 13.73 6.29
N ASP A 64 -2.23 14.00 7.40
CA ASP A 64 -1.96 13.38 8.70
C ASP A 64 -2.19 11.87 8.65
N GLY A 65 -3.33 11.44 8.08
CA GLY A 65 -3.65 10.02 7.92
C GLY A 65 -2.66 9.27 7.03
N GLY A 66 -2.12 9.93 6.00
CA GLY A 66 -1.06 9.39 5.15
C GLY A 66 0.24 9.19 5.92
N SER A 67 0.63 10.19 6.71
CA SER A 67 1.83 10.14 7.55
C SER A 67 1.73 9.06 8.62
N LEU A 68 0.60 8.96 9.30
CA LEU A 68 0.32 7.87 10.23
C LEU A 68 0.38 6.50 9.54
N GLY A 69 -0.22 6.38 8.35
CA GLY A 69 -0.21 5.16 7.57
C GLY A 69 1.20 4.67 7.20
N ARG A 70 2.09 5.58 6.79
CA ARG A 70 3.50 5.26 6.53
C ARG A 70 4.23 4.73 7.78
N ASN A 71 3.99 5.36 8.93
CA ASN A 71 4.60 4.92 10.19
C ASN A 71 4.12 3.51 10.59
N VAL A 72 2.83 3.22 10.40
CA VAL A 72 2.27 1.88 10.64
C VAL A 72 2.87 0.86 9.66
N ALA A 73 2.98 1.20 8.37
CA ALA A 73 3.59 0.32 7.37
C ALA A 73 5.04 -0.03 7.72
N ALA A 74 5.85 0.98 8.06
CA ALA A 74 7.24 0.78 8.47
C ALA A 74 7.33 -0.14 9.71
N SER A 75 6.46 0.07 10.71
CA SER A 75 6.39 -0.79 11.89
C SER A 75 6.04 -2.24 11.52
N VAL A 76 5.03 -2.44 10.69
CA VAL A 76 4.62 -3.77 10.23
C VAL A 76 5.73 -4.45 9.42
N PHE A 77 6.39 -3.71 8.53
CA PHE A 77 7.49 -4.23 7.74
C PHE A 77 8.64 -4.71 8.63
N GLU A 78 9.07 -3.88 9.58
CA GLU A 78 10.14 -4.17 10.53
C GLU A 78 9.90 -5.47 11.32
N HIS A 79 8.68 -5.64 11.84
CA HIS A 79 8.38 -6.70 12.79
C HIS A 79 7.87 -8.00 12.17
N HIS A 80 7.37 -7.94 10.92
CA HIS A 80 6.67 -9.07 10.32
C HIS A 80 7.15 -9.45 8.92
N PHE A 81 7.86 -8.58 8.21
CA PHE A 81 8.27 -8.83 6.83
C PHE A 81 9.78 -8.75 6.58
N ARG A 82 10.56 -8.23 7.54
CA ARG A 82 12.01 -8.36 7.45
C ARG A 82 12.43 -9.83 7.51
N PRO A 83 13.39 -10.26 6.68
CA PRO A 83 13.95 -11.60 6.77
C PRO A 83 14.48 -11.86 8.18
N THR A 84 14.03 -12.94 8.82
CA THR A 84 14.67 -13.41 10.04
C THR A 84 16.05 -13.95 9.66
N ARG A 85 17.09 -13.50 10.35
CA ARG A 85 18.45 -14.00 10.16
C ARG A 85 18.42 -15.51 10.46
N HIS A 86 18.45 -16.36 9.43
CA HIS A 86 18.77 -17.76 9.62
C HIS A 86 20.27 -17.79 9.95
N GLU A 87 20.60 -18.13 11.19
CA GLU A 87 21.94 -18.64 11.50
C GLU A 87 22.04 -19.99 10.79
N ASP A 88 22.59 -19.98 9.57
CA ASP A 88 23.21 -21.18 9.01
C ASP A 88 24.41 -21.46 9.90
N GLY A 89 24.18 -22.30 10.91
CA GLY A 89 25.23 -22.85 11.73
C GLY A 89 26.21 -23.62 10.84
N ASP A 90 27.48 -23.25 10.96
CA ASP A 90 28.62 -24.05 10.57
C ASP A 90 28.39 -25.51 11.01
N ASP A 91 28.27 -26.43 10.05
CA ASP A 91 28.52 -27.86 10.31
C ASP A 91 29.67 -28.27 9.38
N GLU A 92 30.89 -28.00 9.87
CA GLU A 92 32.11 -28.65 9.40
C GLU A 92 31.96 -30.17 9.62
N ARG A 93 32.11 -30.96 8.54
CA ARG A 93 32.63 -32.33 8.59
C ARG A 93 33.56 -32.61 7.41
#